data_AF-A0A7Y3DGL2-F1
#
_entry.id   AF-A0A7Y3DGL2-F1
#
_cell.length_a   1.000
_cell.length_b   1.000
_cell.length_c   1.000
_cell.angle_alpha   90.00
_cell.angle_beta   90.00
_cell.angle_gamma   90.00
#
_symmetry.space_group_name_H-M   'P 1'
#
loop_
_entity.id
_entity.type
_entity.pdbx_description
1 polymer ?
#
loop_
_entity_poly.entity_id
_entity_poly.type
_entity_poly.pdbx_seq_one_letter_code
_entity_poly.pdbx_strand_id
1 'polypeptide(L)'
;MTQAAAFFDLDKTIIAKSSTLAFRRHMYKAGLLNRRTLLRMAVAQFFYVLFGADHSQMERVREALMALIKGWDSHQLEEIVAETLESVVAPLVYAEALFLIDEHHREGRRVVIVSSSPVEIVKPLAGYLGVDDVIATRAGVDEQGLYTGELEYYAYGPTKAEALH
;
A
#
# COMPACT_ATOMS: atom_id res chain seq x y z
N MET A 1 20.91 26.48 1.10
CA MET A 1 19.49 26.46 1.48
C MET A 1 19.17 25.05 1.92
N THR A 2 18.69 24.84 3.15
CA THR A 2 18.27 23.53 3.62
C THR A 2 16.98 23.14 2.90
N GLN A 3 17.05 22.16 2.01
CA GLN A 3 15.88 21.65 1.30
C GLN A 3 15.09 20.78 2.28
N ALA A 4 14.01 21.32 2.84
CA ALA A 4 13.17 20.60 3.78
C ALA A 4 12.24 19.62 3.04
N ALA A 5 12.02 18.45 3.64
CA ALA A 5 11.08 17.45 3.15
C ALA A 5 10.05 17.12 4.24
N ALA A 6 8.81 16.87 3.84
CA ALA A 6 7.72 16.44 4.69
C ALA A 6 7.50 14.93 4.48
N PHE A 7 7.55 14.18 5.57
CA PHE A 7 7.41 12.73 5.55
C PHE A 7 6.04 12.33 6.09
N PHE A 8 5.28 11.60 5.28
CA PHE A 8 3.95 11.11 5.62
C PHE A 8 4.00 9.61 5.84
N ASP A 9 3.58 9.17 7.04
CA ASP A 9 3.34 7.76 7.27
C ASP A 9 1.96 7.39 6.71
N LEU A 10 1.93 6.40 5.81
CA LEU A 10 0.68 5.90 5.25
C LEU A 10 -0.15 5.18 6.33
N ASP A 11 0.50 4.63 7.36
CA ASP A 11 -0.14 3.74 8.33
C ASP A 11 -0.89 4.44 9.47
N LYS A 12 -0.70 5.74 9.77
CA LYS A 12 -1.37 6.38 10.93
C LYS A 12 -1.68 7.87 10.81
N THR A 13 -1.94 8.40 9.61
CA THR A 13 -2.33 9.81 9.51
C THR A 13 -3.46 10.02 8.53
N ILE A 14 -4.62 9.46 8.88
CA ILE A 14 -5.91 10.14 9.06
C ILE A 14 -6.97 9.02 9.10
N ILE A 15 -7.80 8.94 10.14
CA ILE A 15 -9.13 8.32 10.07
C ILE A 15 -10.13 9.16 10.85
N ALA A 16 -11.12 9.70 10.14
CA ALA A 16 -12.47 9.85 10.66
C ALA A 16 -13.27 8.58 10.28
N LYS A 17 -13.78 7.88 11.28
CA LYS A 17 -14.53 6.63 11.16
C LYS A 17 -15.71 6.73 10.18
N SER A 18 -15.89 5.69 9.36
CA SER A 18 -17.23 5.14 9.14
C SER A 18 -17.17 3.63 8.94
N SER A 19 -17.95 2.95 9.76
CA SER A 19 -18.15 1.51 9.81
C SER A 19 -19.00 1.07 8.62
N THR A 20 -18.46 0.26 7.72
CA THR A 20 -19.24 -0.76 6.99
C THR A 20 -18.32 -1.71 6.24
N LEU A 21 -18.05 -2.88 6.82
CA LEU A 21 -17.59 -4.04 6.05
C LEU A 21 -18.47 -5.26 6.37
N ALA A 22 -19.77 -5.10 6.11
CA ALA A 22 -20.63 -6.23 5.84
C ALA A 22 -20.52 -6.52 4.35
N PHE A 23 -19.75 -7.54 3.96
CA PHE A 23 -20.05 -8.45 2.84
C PHE A 23 -18.87 -9.42 2.64
N ARG A 24 -18.72 -10.38 3.57
CA ARG A 24 -17.78 -11.50 3.41
C ARG A 24 -18.44 -12.88 3.40
N ARG A 25 -19.77 -12.95 3.31
CA ARG A 25 -20.53 -14.21 3.42
C ARG A 25 -21.34 -14.65 2.19
N HIS A 26 -21.10 -14.09 1.00
CA HIS A 26 -21.86 -14.48 -0.20
C HIS A 26 -21.06 -15.06 -1.38
N MET A 27 -19.75 -15.27 -1.28
CA MET A 27 -18.97 -15.81 -2.41
C MET A 27 -18.15 -17.06 -2.09
N TYR A 28 -18.70 -17.98 -1.29
CA TYR A 28 -18.06 -19.27 -0.97
C TYR A 28 -18.75 -20.50 -1.60
N LYS A 29 -19.56 -20.32 -2.66
CA LYS A 29 -20.34 -21.42 -3.27
C LYS A 29 -20.42 -21.36 -4.80
N ALA A 30 -19.30 -21.53 -5.51
CA ALA A 30 -19.36 -21.79 -6.96
C ALA A 30 -18.13 -22.46 -7.61
N GLY A 31 -17.05 -22.80 -6.90
CA GLY A 31 -15.92 -23.50 -7.51
C GLY A 31 -15.19 -22.75 -8.65
N LEU A 32 -15.28 -21.41 -8.71
CA LEU A 32 -14.73 -20.58 -9.80
C LEU A 32 -13.94 -19.35 -9.27
N LEU A 33 -13.12 -19.52 -8.24
CA LEU A 33 -12.16 -18.47 -7.85
C LEU A 33 -10.84 -18.70 -8.59
N ASN A 34 -10.60 -17.93 -9.65
CA ASN A 34 -9.29 -17.91 -10.32
C ASN A 34 -8.25 -17.15 -9.46
N ARG A 35 -6.96 -17.37 -9.71
CA ARG A 35 -5.85 -16.74 -8.96
C ARG A 35 -5.95 -15.20 -8.94
N ARG A 36 -6.36 -14.57 -10.05
CA ARG A 36 -6.57 -13.11 -10.17
C ARG A 36 -7.63 -12.58 -9.19
N THR A 37 -8.74 -13.31 -9.03
CA THR A 37 -9.83 -12.90 -8.12
C THR A 37 -9.42 -13.01 -6.66
N LEU A 38 -8.70 -14.08 -6.30
CA LEU A 38 -8.14 -14.22 -4.95
C LEU A 38 -7.14 -13.11 -4.64
N LEU A 39 -6.31 -12.74 -5.61
CA LEU A 39 -5.37 -11.62 -5.43
C LEU A 39 -6.08 -10.30 -5.21
N ARG A 40 -7.09 -10.01 -6.03
CA ARG A 40 -7.88 -8.79 -5.90
C ARG A 40 -8.52 -8.71 -4.50
N MET A 41 -9.03 -9.83 -3.99
CA MET A 41 -9.58 -9.91 -2.63
C MET A 41 -8.51 -9.73 -1.56
N ALA A 42 -7.31 -10.27 -1.76
CA ALA A 42 -6.19 -10.12 -0.84
C ALA A 42 -5.67 -8.68 -0.80
N VAL A 43 -5.50 -8.04 -1.96
CA VAL A 43 -5.13 -6.62 -2.11
C VAL A 43 -6.17 -5.72 -1.47
N ALA A 44 -7.46 -5.93 -1.76
CA ALA A 44 -8.54 -5.17 -1.13
C ALA A 44 -8.58 -5.35 0.41
N GLN A 45 -8.37 -6.58 0.89
CA GLN A 45 -8.26 -6.84 2.33
C GLN A 45 -7.04 -6.16 2.94
N PHE A 46 -5.91 -6.11 2.23
CA PHE A 46 -4.70 -5.45 2.67
C PHE A 46 -4.92 -3.95 2.81
N PHE A 47 -5.50 -3.29 1.80
CA PHE A 47 -5.92 -1.89 1.88
C PHE A 47 -6.88 -1.63 3.05
N TYR A 48 -7.86 -2.51 3.28
CA TYR A 48 -8.77 -2.37 4.43
C TYR A 48 -8.03 -2.41 5.78
N VAL A 49 -7.02 -3.29 5.93
CA VAL A 49 -6.24 -3.38 7.18
C VAL A 49 -5.35 -2.14 7.34
N LEU A 50 -4.69 -1.69 6.27
CA LEU A 50 -3.89 -0.47 6.22
C LEU A 50 -4.68 0.76 6.64
N PHE A 51 -5.90 0.90 6.15
CA PHE A 51 -6.75 2.06 6.42
C PHE A 51 -7.76 1.85 7.55
N GLY A 52 -7.74 0.72 8.26
CA GLY A 52 -8.86 0.34 9.13
C GLY A 52 -8.53 -0.44 10.40
N ALA A 53 -7.29 -0.90 10.59
CA ALA A 53 -6.99 -1.79 11.72
C ALA A 53 -5.59 -1.61 12.33
N ASP A 54 -5.43 -2.19 13.52
CA ASP A 54 -4.23 -2.08 14.36
C ASP A 54 -3.02 -2.85 13.80
N HIS A 55 -1.83 -2.40 14.20
CA HIS A 55 -0.53 -2.74 13.67
C HIS A 55 -0.20 -4.26 13.71
N SER A 56 -0.72 -4.98 14.72
CA SER A 56 -0.53 -6.43 14.86
C SER A 56 -1.23 -7.27 13.77
N GLN A 57 -2.15 -6.68 13.02
CA GLN A 57 -2.81 -7.32 11.89
C GLN A 57 -2.02 -7.13 10.60
N MET A 58 -1.27 -6.03 10.47
CA MET A 58 -0.51 -5.70 9.26
C MET A 58 0.55 -6.75 8.95
N GLU A 59 1.37 -7.13 9.93
CA GLU A 59 2.48 -8.08 9.75
C GLU A 59 1.98 -9.45 9.25
N ARG A 60 0.92 -9.97 9.87
CA ARG A 60 0.34 -11.27 9.50
C ARG A 60 -0.28 -11.27 8.10
N VAL A 61 -0.93 -10.17 7.72
CA VAL A 61 -1.52 -10.05 6.39
C VAL A 61 -0.41 -9.87 5.35
N ARG A 62 0.67 -9.15 5.66
CA ARG A 62 1.86 -9.03 4.82
C ARG A 62 2.49 -10.40 4.55
N GLU A 63 2.77 -11.19 5.59
CA GLU A 63 3.34 -12.54 5.45
C GLU A 63 2.43 -13.43 4.59
N ALA A 64 1.12 -13.40 4.82
CA ALA A 64 0.15 -14.14 4.03
C ALA A 64 0.11 -13.69 2.56
N LEU A 65 0.23 -12.39 2.29
CA LEU A 65 0.28 -11.84 0.94
C LEU A 65 1.56 -12.26 0.23
N MET A 66 2.73 -12.18 0.88
CA MET A 66 4.01 -12.61 0.31
C MET A 66 4.01 -14.10 -0.05
N ALA A 67 3.46 -14.95 0.83
CA ALA A 67 3.31 -16.37 0.55
C ALA A 67 2.34 -16.64 -0.62
N LEU A 68 1.27 -15.84 -0.75
CA LEU A 68 0.28 -15.98 -1.81
C LEU A 68 0.85 -15.63 -3.19
N ILE A 69 1.65 -14.56 -3.28
CA ILE A 69 2.17 -14.04 -4.55
C ILE A 69 3.45 -14.73 -5.02
N LYS A 70 4.03 -15.64 -4.23
CA LYS A 70 5.25 -16.36 -4.62
C LYS A 70 5.08 -17.06 -5.98
N GLY A 71 6.04 -16.83 -6.88
CA GLY A 71 6.08 -17.36 -8.23
C GLY A 71 5.10 -16.69 -9.20
N TRP A 72 4.48 -15.57 -8.81
CA TRP A 72 3.62 -14.81 -9.70
C TRP A 72 4.40 -13.67 -10.33
N ASP A 73 3.94 -13.27 -11.52
CA ASP A 73 4.45 -12.12 -12.25
C ASP A 73 4.15 -10.82 -11.48
N SER A 74 5.19 -10.03 -11.20
CA SER A 74 5.07 -8.76 -10.48
C SER A 74 4.19 -7.75 -11.22
N HIS A 75 4.23 -7.76 -12.56
CA HIS A 75 3.37 -6.89 -13.36
C HIS A 75 1.89 -7.22 -13.19
N GLN A 76 1.55 -8.49 -12.97
CA GLN A 76 0.17 -8.88 -12.70
C GLN A 76 -0.34 -8.27 -11.38
N LEU A 77 0.52 -8.16 -10.36
CA LEU A 77 0.14 -7.49 -9.12
C LEU A 77 -0.04 -5.99 -9.34
N GLU A 78 0.87 -5.34 -10.06
CA GLU A 78 0.76 -3.92 -10.42
C GLU A 78 -0.56 -3.61 -11.14
N GLU A 79 -0.94 -4.42 -12.14
CA GLU A 79 -2.22 -4.28 -12.84
C GLU A 79 -3.42 -4.40 -11.89
N ILE A 80 -3.42 -5.40 -11.00
CA ILE A 80 -4.53 -5.63 -10.07
C ILE A 80 -4.63 -4.50 -9.05
N VAL A 81 -3.50 -3.96 -8.59
CA VAL A 81 -3.51 -2.78 -7.72
C VAL A 81 -4.08 -1.59 -8.47
N ALA A 82 -3.63 -1.30 -9.69
CA ALA A 82 -4.13 -0.19 -10.49
C ALA A 82 -5.65 -0.27 -10.71
N GLU A 83 -6.17 -1.47 -11.05
CA GLU A 83 -7.61 -1.71 -11.20
C GLU A 83 -8.42 -1.50 -9.91
N THR A 84 -7.82 -1.81 -8.76
CA THR A 84 -8.52 -1.70 -7.46
C THR A 84 -8.39 -0.33 -6.83
N LEU A 85 -7.38 0.45 -7.21
CA LEU A 85 -7.04 1.74 -6.61
C LEU A 85 -8.23 2.70 -6.59
N GLU A 86 -8.92 2.89 -7.71
CA GLU A 86 -10.03 3.84 -7.78
C GLU A 86 -11.23 3.36 -6.93
N SER A 87 -11.55 2.07 -6.98
CA SER A 87 -12.70 1.51 -6.26
C SER A 87 -12.50 1.38 -4.75
N VAL A 88 -11.25 1.18 -4.30
CA VAL A 88 -10.91 0.92 -2.90
C VAL A 88 -10.32 2.16 -2.24
N VAL A 89 -9.43 2.87 -2.93
CA VAL A 89 -8.63 3.93 -2.32
C VAL A 89 -9.25 5.30 -2.49
N ALA A 90 -9.77 5.67 -3.68
CA ALA A 90 -10.35 7.01 -3.88
C ALA A 90 -11.44 7.39 -2.85
N PRO A 91 -12.33 6.49 -2.40
CA PRO A 91 -13.31 6.80 -1.36
C PRO A 91 -12.72 6.91 0.06
N LEU A 92 -11.50 6.39 0.27
CA LEU A 92 -10.80 6.36 1.55
C LEU A 92 -9.75 7.47 1.69
N VAL A 93 -9.38 8.16 0.60
CA VAL A 93 -8.43 9.27 0.65
C VAL A 93 -9.06 10.46 1.38
N TYR A 94 -8.39 10.90 2.45
CA TYR A 94 -8.82 12.03 3.24
C TYR A 94 -8.54 13.35 2.53
N ALA A 95 -9.55 14.23 2.51
CA ALA A 95 -9.39 15.59 1.98
C ALA A 95 -8.30 16.37 2.75
N GLU A 96 -8.12 16.05 4.02
CA GLU A 96 -7.07 16.61 4.89
C GLU A 96 -5.67 16.18 4.45
N ALA A 97 -5.48 14.94 3.96
CA ALA A 97 -4.18 14.47 3.46
C ALA A 97 -3.80 15.25 2.19
N LEU A 98 -4.75 15.41 1.28
CA LEU A 98 -4.57 16.19 0.06
C LEU A 98 -4.25 17.66 0.37
N PHE A 99 -4.92 18.25 1.36
CA PHE A 99 -4.66 19.61 1.79
C PHE A 99 -3.25 19.78 2.38
N LEU A 100 -2.81 18.88 3.26
CA LEU A 100 -1.48 18.94 3.87
C LEU A 100 -0.36 18.74 2.85
N ILE A 101 -0.56 17.84 1.87
CA ILE A 101 0.39 17.64 0.77
C ILE A 101 0.54 18.93 -0.05
N ASP A 102 -0.57 19.52 -0.46
CA ASP A 102 -0.60 20.79 -1.21
C ASP A 102 0.00 21.96 -0.41
N GLU A 103 -0.22 22.02 0.91
CA GLU A 103 0.42 23.01 1.79
C GLU A 103 1.95 22.90 1.76
N HIS A 104 2.49 21.69 1.93
CA HIS A 104 3.94 21.49 1.89
C HIS A 104 4.54 21.79 0.52
N HIS A 105 3.84 21.44 -0.57
CA HIS A 105 4.27 21.80 -1.92
C HIS A 105 4.30 23.31 -2.11
N ARG A 106 3.30 24.05 -1.62
CA ARG A 106 3.29 25.53 -1.66
C ARG A 106 4.41 26.17 -0.87
N GLU A 107 4.85 25.52 0.20
CA GLU A 107 6.03 25.93 0.97
C GLU A 107 7.37 25.51 0.32
N GLY A 108 7.34 24.88 -0.86
CA GLY A 108 8.52 24.43 -1.60
C GLY A 108 9.20 23.21 -0.99
N ARG A 109 8.49 22.44 -0.15
CA ARG A 109 9.00 21.22 0.48
C ARG A 109 8.69 20.02 -0.41
N ARG A 110 9.63 19.07 -0.47
CA ARG A 110 9.36 17.75 -1.06
C ARG A 110 8.47 16.94 -0.13
N VAL A 111 7.56 16.18 -0.68
CA VAL A 111 6.67 15.30 0.06
C VAL A 111 7.06 13.85 -0.23
N VAL A 112 7.29 13.08 0.83
CA VAL A 112 7.72 11.69 0.75
C VAL A 112 6.77 10.81 1.56
N ILE A 113 6.21 9.76 0.94
CA ILE A 113 5.46 8.73 1.67
C ILE A 113 6.43 7.68 2.18
N VAL A 114 6.29 7.31 3.45
CA VAL A 114 7.05 6.22 4.07
C VAL A 114 6.07 5.18 4.62
N SER A 115 6.02 3.97 4.04
CA SER A 115 5.02 2.97 4.36
C SER A 115 5.61 1.57 4.49
N SER A 116 5.12 0.79 5.45
CA SER A 116 5.46 -0.63 5.59
C SER A 116 4.80 -1.52 4.52
N SER A 117 3.89 -0.96 3.73
CA SER A 117 3.17 -1.64 2.66
C SER A 117 4.06 -1.90 1.43
N PRO A 118 3.75 -2.91 0.60
CA PRO A 118 4.45 -3.18 -0.65
C PRO A 118 4.48 -1.98 -1.60
N VAL A 119 5.61 -1.77 -2.29
CA VAL A 119 5.81 -0.65 -3.22
C VAL A 119 4.80 -0.64 -4.36
N GLU A 120 4.35 -1.82 -4.79
CA GLU A 120 3.32 -2.00 -5.82
C GLU A 120 1.98 -1.41 -5.41
N ILE A 121 1.75 -1.28 -4.10
CA ILE A 121 0.57 -0.66 -3.50
C ILE A 121 0.80 0.84 -3.29
N VAL A 122 1.95 1.20 -2.73
CA VAL A 122 2.23 2.58 -2.31
C VAL A 122 2.51 3.50 -3.49
N LYS A 123 3.18 3.01 -4.55
CA LYS A 123 3.58 3.82 -5.70
C LYS A 123 2.38 4.32 -6.54
N PRO A 124 1.37 3.50 -6.89
CA PRO A 124 0.17 4.00 -7.55
C PRO A 124 -0.59 5.02 -6.70
N LEU A 125 -0.63 4.82 -5.38
CA LEU A 125 -1.26 5.76 -4.47
C LEU A 125 -0.50 7.09 -4.39
N ALA A 126 0.82 7.05 -4.29
CA ALA A 126 1.65 8.25 -4.31
C ALA A 126 1.45 9.06 -5.60
N GLY A 127 1.36 8.38 -6.74
CA GLY A 127 1.02 9.01 -8.01
C GLY A 127 -0.37 9.65 -8.00
N TYR A 128 -1.36 8.99 -7.41
CA TYR A 128 -2.70 9.56 -7.23
C TYR A 128 -2.71 10.79 -6.30
N LEU A 129 -1.87 10.79 -5.26
CA LEU A 129 -1.77 11.88 -4.28
C LEU A 129 -0.83 13.02 -4.72
N GLY A 130 -0.11 12.87 -5.82
CA GLY A 130 0.86 13.86 -6.31
C GLY A 130 2.15 13.96 -5.49
N VAL A 131 2.52 12.90 -4.77
CA VAL A 131 3.70 12.86 -3.89
C VAL A 131 4.99 12.70 -4.71
N ASP A 132 6.10 13.31 -4.24
CA ASP A 132 7.37 13.35 -4.95
C ASP A 132 8.14 12.02 -4.89
N ASP A 133 8.20 11.40 -3.71
CA ASP A 133 9.00 10.19 -3.47
C ASP A 133 8.27 9.17 -2.57
N VAL A 134 8.68 7.90 -2.67
CA VAL A 134 8.12 6.80 -1.88
C VAL A 134 9.22 5.92 -1.30
N ILE A 135 9.12 5.66 0.00
CA ILE A 135 9.87 4.63 0.72
C ILE A 135 8.87 3.57 1.15
N ALA A 136 8.92 2.41 0.49
CA ALA A 136 7.97 1.32 0.69
C ALA A 136 8.68 -0.03 0.74
N THR A 137 8.05 -1.03 1.35
CA THR A 137 8.53 -2.40 1.42
C THR A 137 8.65 -2.98 0.00
N ARG A 138 9.75 -3.67 -0.29
CA ARG A 138 9.97 -4.32 -1.59
C ARG A 138 10.07 -5.83 -1.40
N ALA A 139 9.26 -6.55 -2.16
CA ALA A 139 9.38 -8.00 -2.29
C ALA A 139 10.50 -8.31 -3.28
N GLY A 140 11.23 -9.39 -3.04
CA GLY A 140 12.23 -9.89 -3.96
C GLY A 140 11.57 -10.39 -5.24
N VAL A 141 12.16 -10.01 -6.37
CA VAL A 141 11.76 -10.44 -7.71
C VAL A 141 12.97 -11.08 -8.38
N ASP A 142 12.77 -12.24 -9.02
CA ASP A 142 13.83 -12.92 -9.76
C ASP A 142 14.08 -12.27 -11.13
N GLU A 143 15.07 -12.79 -11.86
CA GLU A 143 15.44 -12.30 -13.20
C GLU A 143 14.32 -12.48 -14.24
N GLN A 144 13.31 -13.30 -13.94
CA GLN A 144 12.15 -13.54 -14.81
C GLN A 144 10.97 -12.64 -14.46
N GLY A 145 11.11 -11.74 -13.48
CA GLY A 145 10.03 -10.86 -13.05
C GLY A 145 9.04 -11.54 -12.08
N LEU A 146 9.39 -12.69 -11.50
CA LEU A 146 8.51 -13.42 -10.59
C LEU A 146 8.86 -13.15 -9.13
N TYR A 147 7.85 -13.03 -8.28
CA TYR A 147 8.08 -12.87 -6.84
C TYR A 147 8.75 -14.10 -6.23
N THR A 148 9.84 -13.89 -5.51
CA THR A 148 10.54 -14.96 -4.77
C THR A 148 9.77 -15.39 -3.52
N GLY A 149 8.87 -14.53 -3.04
CA GLY A 149 8.17 -14.64 -1.76
C GLY A 149 9.02 -14.20 -0.56
N GLU A 150 10.22 -13.67 -0.81
CA GLU A 150 11.11 -13.10 0.19
C GLU A 150 11.04 -11.58 0.19
N LEU A 151 11.43 -10.93 1.28
CA LEU A 151 11.53 -9.48 1.36
C LEU A 151 12.95 -9.03 0.97
N GLU A 152 13.02 -8.07 0.05
CA GLU A 152 14.28 -7.40 -0.31
C GLU A 152 14.54 -6.20 0.61
N TYR A 153 13.48 -5.45 0.93
CA TYR A 153 13.55 -4.27 1.79
C TYR A 153 12.28 -4.14 2.62
N TYR A 154 12.43 -3.93 3.93
CA TYR A 154 11.30 -3.74 4.84
C TYR A 154 11.28 -2.31 5.39
N ALA A 155 10.29 -1.53 4.99
CA ALA A 155 10.16 -0.12 5.34
C ALA A 155 9.48 0.05 6.72
N TYR A 156 10.06 -0.54 7.75
CA TYR A 156 9.50 -0.58 9.11
C TYR A 156 10.56 -0.38 10.19
N GLY A 157 10.16 0.20 11.33
CA GLY A 157 11.02 0.37 12.49
C GLY A 157 12.25 1.27 12.23
N PRO A 158 13.44 0.95 12.77
CA PRO A 158 14.65 1.79 12.63
C PRO A 158 15.12 1.96 11.18
N THR A 159 14.73 1.05 10.28
CA THR A 159 15.05 1.13 8.85
C THR A 159 14.31 2.27 8.14
N LYS A 160 13.21 2.79 8.71
CA LYS A 160 12.60 4.05 8.25
C LYS A 160 13.56 5.22 8.43
N ALA A 161 14.31 5.28 9.55
CA ALA A 161 15.17 6.41 9.87
C ALA A 161 16.40 6.51 8.95
N GLU A 162 16.95 5.37 8.53
CA GLU A 162 18.10 5.30 7.62
C GLU A 162 17.77 5.72 6.18
N ALA A 163 16.48 5.76 5.80
CA ALA A 163 16.03 6.20 4.49
C ALA A 163 15.70 7.71 4.43
N LEU A 164 15.75 8.43 5.56
CA LEU A 164 15.41 9.86 5.68
C LEU A 164 16.60 10.81 5.48
N HIS A 165 17.72 10.33 4.95
CA HIS A 165 18.97 11.10 4.78
C HIS A 165 19.08 11.79 3.43
#